data_AF-A0A9D9LCS4-F1
#
_entry.id   AF-A0A9D9LCS4-F1
#
_cell.length_a   1.000
_cell.length_b   1.000
_cell.length_c   1.000
_cell.angle_alpha   90.00
_cell.angle_beta   90.00
_cell.angle_gamma   90.00
#
_symmetry.space_group_name_H-M   'P 1'
#
loop_
_entity.id
_entity.type
_entity.pdbx_description
1 polymer ?
#
loop_
_entity_poly.entity_id
_entity_poly.type
_entity_poly.pdbx_seq_one_letter_code
_entity_poly.pdbx_strand_id
1 'polypeptide(L)'
;MVRACRREAPDAGAGGVQRGKRAQGNLFSDAFDQEVEGRRTEADEFYAAIIPAALSAESKNVMRQALAGMLWSEQYYRYDVHQWLKEHGSAPFHPSHKGEQRNELWHHMYNADIISMPDKWEYP
;
A
#
# COMPACT_ATOMS: atom_id res chain seq x y z
N MET A 1 -4.28 48.63 -37.89
CA MET A 1 -3.16 49.59 -37.99
C MET A 1 -3.02 50.30 -36.64
N VAL A 2 -2.05 49.83 -35.85
CA VAL A 2 -1.29 50.50 -34.76
C VAL A 2 -2.05 51.39 -33.74
N ARG A 3 -2.09 50.95 -32.48
CA ARG A 3 -1.28 51.57 -31.39
C ARG A 3 -1.36 50.74 -30.10
N ALA A 4 -0.20 50.24 -29.72
CA ALA A 4 0.08 49.70 -28.40
C ALA A 4 0.02 50.82 -27.36
N CYS A 5 -0.70 50.57 -26.27
CA CYS A 5 -0.56 51.35 -25.03
C CYS A 5 0.04 50.41 -23.98
N ARG A 6 1.37 50.42 -23.91
CA ARG A 6 2.17 49.79 -22.85
C ARG A 6 1.76 50.45 -21.52
N ARG A 7 1.20 49.70 -20.57
CA ARG A 7 1.15 50.11 -19.16
C ARG A 7 2.38 49.56 -18.48
N GLU A 8 3.16 50.44 -17.88
CA GLU A 8 4.32 50.12 -17.05
C GLU A 8 3.86 49.50 -15.73
N ALA A 9 4.56 48.46 -15.28
CA ALA A 9 4.38 47.87 -13.96
C ALA A 9 5.10 48.73 -12.92
N PRO A 10 4.51 49.00 -11.74
CA PRO A 10 5.22 49.66 -10.66
C PRO A 10 6.28 48.73 -10.04
N ASP A 11 7.34 49.39 -9.60
CA ASP A 11 8.63 48.88 -9.16
C ASP A 11 8.55 47.84 -8.02
N ALA A 12 9.55 46.97 -7.99
CA ALA A 12 9.70 45.87 -7.06
C ALA A 12 9.84 46.37 -5.62
N GLY A 13 8.75 46.34 -4.86
CA GLY A 13 8.79 46.40 -3.42
C GLY A 13 9.50 45.16 -2.87
N ALA A 14 10.64 45.36 -2.22
CA ALA A 14 11.41 44.34 -1.52
C ALA A 14 10.61 43.70 -0.38
N GLY A 15 9.73 42.76 -0.72
CA GLY A 15 9.08 41.87 0.21
C GLY A 15 10.05 40.78 0.63
N GLY A 16 10.79 41.02 1.72
CA GLY A 16 11.59 39.98 2.35
C GLY A 16 10.72 38.77 2.65
N VAL A 17 10.98 37.66 1.97
CA VAL A 17 10.35 36.36 2.27
C VAL A 17 10.83 35.95 3.65
N GLN A 18 10.02 36.20 4.68
CA GLN A 18 10.24 35.59 5.98
C GLN A 18 9.99 34.09 5.82
N ARG A 19 11.07 33.32 5.65
CA ARG A 19 11.05 31.87 5.86
C ARG A 19 10.69 31.64 7.33
N GLY A 20 9.40 31.46 7.60
CA GLY A 20 8.91 31.06 8.91
C GLY A 20 9.71 29.84 9.37
N LYS A 21 10.31 29.93 10.56
CA LYS A 21 10.89 28.79 11.27
C LYS A 21 9.81 27.72 11.34
N ARG A 22 9.97 26.60 10.63
CA ARG A 22 9.14 25.42 10.83
C ARG A 22 9.34 24.99 12.29
N ALA A 23 8.34 25.21 13.12
CA ALA A 23 8.29 24.55 14.41
C ALA A 23 8.36 23.05 14.13
N GLN A 24 9.40 22.38 14.62
CA GLN A 24 9.46 20.93 14.70
C GLN A 24 8.50 20.51 15.81
N GLY A 25 7.19 20.71 15.59
CA GLY A 25 6.17 20.07 16.40
C GLY A 25 6.13 18.60 16.02
N ASN A 26 5.99 17.72 17.01
CA ASN A 26 5.72 16.31 16.74
C ASN A 26 4.50 16.24 15.80
N LEU A 27 4.68 15.61 14.64
CA LEU A 27 3.63 15.52 13.61
C LEU A 27 2.46 14.66 14.10
N PHE A 28 2.74 13.80 15.08
CA PHE A 28 1.77 13.00 15.80
C PHE A 28 1.73 13.46 17.27
N SER A 29 0.59 13.32 17.94
CA SER A 29 0.48 13.61 19.37
C SER A 29 1.12 12.51 20.21
N ASP A 30 1.43 12.77 21.49
CA ASP A 30 1.91 11.76 22.45
C ASP A 30 0.99 10.51 22.55
N ALA A 31 -0.30 10.66 22.25
CA ALA A 31 -1.24 9.55 22.16
C ALA A 31 -0.85 8.50 21.10
N PHE A 32 -0.16 8.90 20.04
CA PHE A 32 0.36 7.97 19.03
C PHE A 32 1.46 7.08 19.63
N ASP A 33 2.39 7.66 20.37
CA ASP A 33 3.46 6.91 21.01
C ASP A 33 2.90 5.91 22.04
N GLN A 34 1.87 6.33 22.79
CA GLN A 34 1.15 5.44 23.71
C GLN A 34 0.50 4.26 22.98
N GLU A 35 -0.14 4.51 21.84
CA GLU A 35 -0.78 3.45 21.05
C GLU A 35 0.25 2.47 20.47
N VAL A 36 1.39 2.99 19.99
CA VAL A 36 2.49 2.16 19.47
C VAL A 36 3.06 1.27 20.57
N GLU A 37 3.33 1.81 21.76
CA GLU A 37 3.82 1.01 22.90
C GLU A 37 2.79 -0.01 23.39
N GLY A 38 1.50 0.34 23.36
CA GLY A 38 0.41 -0.60 23.62
C GLY A 38 0.43 -1.78 22.65
N ARG A 39 0.51 -1.51 21.35
CA ARG A 39 0.61 -2.55 20.31
C ARG A 39 1.87 -3.41 20.43
N ARG A 40 2.99 -2.85 20.86
CA ARG A 40 4.24 -3.62 21.10
C ARG A 40 4.05 -4.62 22.24
N THR A 41 3.43 -4.18 23.33
CA THR A 41 3.16 -5.03 24.50
C THR A 41 2.20 -6.18 24.13
N GLU A 42 1.10 -5.88 23.44
CA GLU A 42 0.17 -6.91 22.96
C GLU A 42 0.84 -7.92 22.02
N ALA A 43 1.73 -7.45 21.13
CA ALA A 43 2.50 -8.35 20.27
C ALA A 43 3.45 -9.24 21.09
N ASP A 44 4.13 -8.69 22.10
CA ASP A 44 5.01 -9.44 22.99
C ASP A 44 4.24 -10.55 23.74
N GLU A 45 3.05 -10.25 24.25
CA GLU A 45 2.16 -11.21 24.90
C GLU A 45 1.70 -12.31 23.93
N PHE A 46 1.27 -11.94 22.72
CA PHE A 46 0.84 -12.89 21.70
C PHE A 46 1.97 -13.86 21.32
N TYR A 47 3.17 -13.34 21.03
CA TYR A 47 4.30 -14.18 20.66
C TYR A 47 4.80 -15.03 21.82
N ALA A 48 4.72 -14.55 23.07
CA ALA A 48 5.03 -15.37 24.24
C ALA A 48 4.09 -16.56 24.40
N ALA A 49 2.82 -16.43 23.97
CA ALA A 49 1.83 -17.51 24.04
C ALA A 49 2.03 -18.60 22.96
N ILE A 50 2.49 -18.24 21.76
CA ILE A 50 2.62 -19.20 20.64
C ILE A 50 4.03 -19.78 20.47
N ILE A 51 5.07 -19.06 20.91
CA ILE A 51 6.45 -19.52 20.77
C ILE A 51 6.80 -20.46 21.93
N PRO A 52 7.31 -21.68 21.67
CA PRO A 52 7.64 -22.63 22.74
C PRO A 52 8.59 -22.05 23.79
N ALA A 53 8.22 -22.19 25.06
CA ALA A 53 8.98 -21.63 26.18
C ALA A 53 10.41 -22.17 26.27
N ALA A 54 10.64 -23.41 25.81
CA ALA A 54 11.92 -24.12 25.83
C ALA A 54 13.00 -23.53 24.89
N LEU A 55 12.62 -22.64 23.95
CA LEU A 55 13.57 -22.02 23.04
C LEU A 55 14.45 -20.97 23.76
N SER A 56 15.69 -20.84 23.29
CA SER A 56 16.58 -19.74 23.71
C SER A 56 16.02 -18.38 23.26
N ALA A 57 16.45 -17.29 23.90
CA ALA A 57 16.03 -15.94 23.51
C ALA A 57 16.30 -15.65 22.02
N GLU A 58 17.46 -16.07 21.51
CA GLU A 58 17.83 -15.94 20.09
C GLU A 58 16.85 -16.69 19.18
N SER A 59 16.54 -17.95 19.50
CA SER A 59 15.59 -18.74 18.70
C SER A 59 14.17 -18.16 18.74
N LYS A 60 13.73 -17.60 19.87
CA LYS A 60 12.45 -16.89 19.98
C LYS A 60 12.43 -15.65 19.08
N ASN A 61 13.52 -14.89 19.03
CA ASN A 61 13.65 -13.72 18.17
C ASN A 61 13.60 -14.10 16.68
N VAL A 62 14.35 -15.14 16.28
CA VAL A 62 14.31 -15.67 14.90
C VAL A 62 12.90 -16.11 14.51
N MET A 63 12.20 -16.85 15.37
CA MET A 63 10.84 -17.28 15.10
C MET A 63 9.88 -16.09 14.94
N ARG A 64 9.99 -15.07 15.80
CA ARG A 64 9.17 -13.85 15.69
C ARG A 64 9.43 -13.12 14.37
N GLN A 65 10.68 -12.98 13.95
CA GLN A 65 11.03 -12.35 12.68
C GLN A 65 10.50 -13.14 11.49
N ALA A 66 10.56 -14.48 11.54
CA ALA A 66 10.03 -15.34 10.48
C ALA A 66 8.50 -15.20 10.36
N LEU A 67 7.78 -15.23 11.49
CA LEU A 67 6.32 -15.02 11.51
C LEU A 67 5.94 -13.62 11.01
N ALA A 68 6.67 -12.59 11.44
CA ALA A 68 6.46 -11.22 10.97
C ALA A 68 6.72 -11.09 9.46
N GLY A 69 7.75 -11.78 8.95
CA GLY A 69 8.05 -11.82 7.52
C GLY A 69 6.92 -12.42 6.68
N MET A 70 6.33 -13.53 7.14
CA MET A 70 5.16 -14.13 6.48
C MET A 70 3.96 -13.19 6.50
N LEU A 71 3.64 -12.60 7.65
CA LEU A 71 2.52 -11.65 7.78
C LEU A 71 2.70 -10.40 6.90
N TRP A 72 3.94 -9.93 6.74
CA TRP A 72 4.26 -8.78 5.91
C TRP A 72 4.05 -9.05 4.41
N SER A 73 4.15 -10.32 4.00
CA SER A 73 4.00 -10.74 2.61
C SER A 73 2.61 -11.29 2.26
N GLU A 74 1.69 -11.36 3.23
CA GLU A 74 0.27 -11.62 2.97
C GLU A 74 -0.33 -10.49 2.14
N GLN A 75 -0.93 -10.83 0.99
CA GLN A 75 -1.57 -9.86 0.12
C GLN A 75 -3.00 -10.27 -0.20
N TYR A 76 -3.89 -9.27 -0.25
CA TYR A 76 -5.25 -9.48 -0.74
C TYR A 76 -5.23 -9.55 -2.26
N TYR A 77 -5.59 -10.71 -2.82
CA TYR A 77 -5.65 -10.94 -4.25
C TYR A 77 -7.09 -11.03 -4.73
N ARG A 78 -7.57 -9.92 -5.30
CA ARG A 78 -8.86 -9.86 -5.97
C ARG A 78 -8.71 -10.03 -7.46
N TYR A 79 -9.20 -11.15 -7.99
CA TYR A 79 -9.17 -11.43 -9.41
C TYR A 79 -10.52 -11.95 -9.91
N ASP A 80 -11.30 -11.07 -10.51
CA ASP A 80 -12.56 -11.40 -11.17
C ASP A 80 -12.33 -11.44 -12.69
N VAL A 81 -12.11 -12.64 -13.22
CA VAL A 81 -11.79 -12.82 -14.65
C VAL A 81 -12.97 -12.44 -15.52
N HIS A 82 -14.20 -12.70 -15.07
CA HIS A 82 -15.40 -12.35 -15.81
C HIS A 82 -15.54 -10.84 -15.99
N GLN A 83 -15.37 -10.09 -14.91
CA GLN A 83 -15.40 -8.63 -14.93
C GLN A 83 -14.28 -8.09 -15.83
N TRP A 84 -13.06 -8.63 -15.69
CA TRP A 84 -11.92 -8.25 -16.53
C TRP A 84 -12.19 -8.50 -18.03
N LEU A 85 -12.71 -9.68 -18.40
CA LEU A 85 -13.05 -10.03 -19.79
C LEU A 85 -14.15 -9.11 -20.35
N LYS A 86 -15.15 -8.76 -19.55
CA LYS A 86 -16.21 -7.80 -19.95
C LYS A 86 -15.66 -6.42 -20.24
N GLU A 87 -14.82 -5.89 -19.37
CA GLU A 87 -14.20 -4.56 -19.53
C GLU A 87 -13.34 -4.47 -20.80
N HIS A 88 -12.75 -5.58 -21.22
CA HIS A 88 -11.89 -5.65 -22.41
C HIS A 88 -12.63 -6.07 -23.68
N GLY A 89 -13.96 -6.23 -23.63
CA GLY A 89 -14.77 -6.64 -24.79
C GLY A 89 -14.49 -8.08 -25.25
N SER A 90 -13.87 -8.87 -24.37
CA SER A 90 -13.41 -10.23 -24.57
C SER A 90 -14.31 -11.25 -23.87
N ALA A 91 -15.51 -10.84 -23.47
CA ALA A 91 -16.46 -11.74 -22.84
C ALA A 91 -16.81 -12.89 -23.82
N PRO A 92 -16.65 -14.17 -23.41
CA PRO A 92 -16.76 -15.31 -24.32
C PRO A 92 -18.16 -15.46 -24.94
N PHE A 93 -19.18 -14.89 -24.30
CA PHE A 93 -20.57 -14.91 -24.77
C PHE A 93 -20.99 -13.64 -25.53
N HIS A 94 -20.07 -12.71 -25.79
CA HIS A 94 -20.39 -11.47 -26.48
C HIS A 94 -20.28 -11.63 -28.01
N PRO A 95 -21.23 -11.10 -28.81
CA PRO A 95 -21.22 -11.26 -30.28
C PRO A 95 -19.98 -10.70 -30.98
N SER A 96 -19.26 -9.77 -30.34
CA SER A 96 -18.04 -9.16 -30.87
C SER A 96 -16.75 -9.86 -30.43
N HIS A 97 -16.83 -11.08 -29.90
CA HIS A 97 -15.66 -11.85 -29.44
C HIS A 97 -14.62 -11.99 -30.58
N LYS A 98 -13.36 -11.62 -30.32
CA LYS A 98 -12.31 -11.51 -31.36
C LYS A 98 -11.28 -12.66 -31.37
N GLY A 99 -11.65 -13.86 -30.90
CA GLY A 99 -10.76 -15.03 -30.86
C GLY A 99 -10.11 -15.24 -29.49
N GLU A 100 -9.13 -16.14 -29.39
CA GLU A 100 -8.57 -16.64 -28.13
C GLU A 100 -7.93 -15.52 -27.29
N GLN A 101 -8.59 -15.10 -26.21
CA GLN A 101 -8.09 -14.06 -25.31
C GLN A 101 -7.39 -14.69 -24.10
N ARG A 102 -6.38 -14.01 -23.57
CA ARG A 102 -5.66 -14.48 -22.38
C ARG A 102 -6.68 -14.72 -21.26
N ASN A 103 -6.69 -15.91 -20.68
CA ASN A 103 -7.58 -16.34 -19.59
C ASN A 103 -9.07 -16.49 -19.97
N GLU A 104 -9.45 -16.56 -21.25
CA GLU A 104 -10.87 -16.71 -21.66
C GLU A 104 -11.54 -17.98 -21.10
N LEU A 105 -10.78 -19.08 -20.98
CA LEU A 105 -11.27 -20.35 -20.45
C LEU A 105 -11.52 -20.30 -18.94
N TRP A 106 -10.98 -19.29 -18.26
CA TRP A 106 -11.05 -19.09 -16.82
C TRP A 106 -12.12 -18.06 -16.44
N HIS A 107 -13.08 -17.77 -17.33
CA HIS A 107 -14.14 -16.78 -17.10
C HIS A 107 -15.01 -17.03 -15.85
N HIS A 108 -14.96 -18.23 -15.26
CA HIS A 108 -15.66 -18.55 -14.00
C HIS A 108 -14.78 -18.34 -12.76
N MET A 109 -13.49 -18.02 -12.93
CA MET A 109 -12.54 -17.82 -11.85
C MET A 109 -12.81 -16.48 -11.17
N TYR A 110 -13.02 -16.57 -9.86
CA TYR A 110 -13.18 -15.45 -8.96
C TYR A 110 -12.33 -15.72 -7.72
N ASN A 111 -11.31 -14.90 -7.50
CA ASN A 111 -10.49 -14.92 -6.30
C ASN A 111 -10.75 -13.67 -5.48
N ALA A 112 -10.89 -13.83 -4.17
CA ALA A 112 -11.03 -12.74 -3.21
C ALA A 112 -10.39 -13.13 -1.88
N ASP A 113 -9.17 -13.65 -1.98
CA ASP A 113 -8.48 -14.34 -0.89
C ASP A 113 -7.21 -13.58 -0.48
N ILE A 114 -6.77 -13.81 0.74
CA ILE A 114 -5.46 -13.37 1.21
C ILE A 114 -4.50 -14.52 0.99
N ILE A 115 -3.39 -14.26 0.29
CA ILE A 115 -2.41 -15.28 -0.07
C ILE A 115 -1.02 -14.84 0.38
N SER A 116 -0.31 -15.76 1.01
CA SER A 116 1.10 -15.63 1.39
C SER A 116 2.00 -15.78 0.17
N MET A 117 2.58 -14.69 -0.31
CA MET A 117 3.52 -14.73 -1.43
C MET A 117 4.96 -14.67 -0.91
N PRO A 118 5.86 -15.55 -1.36
CA PRO A 118 7.26 -15.57 -0.92
C PRO A 118 8.08 -14.39 -1.47
N ASP A 119 7.64 -13.78 -2.57
CA ASP A 119 8.20 -12.53 -3.10
C ASP A 119 7.05 -11.61 -3.55
N LYS A 120 6.78 -10.59 -2.73
CA LYS A 120 5.73 -9.59 -3.01
C LYS A 120 6.07 -8.69 -4.20
N TRP A 121 7.35 -8.49 -4.51
CA TRP A 121 7.73 -7.53 -5.54
C TRP A 121 7.48 -8.06 -6.96
N GLU A 122 7.55 -9.37 -7.17
CA GLU A 122 7.28 -10.00 -8.47
C GLU A 122 5.79 -10.09 -8.83
N TYR A 123 4.91 -10.10 -7.82
CA TYR A 123 3.47 -10.27 -7.96
C TYR A 123 2.70 -9.16 -7.22
N PRO A 124 2.70 -7.92 -7.77
CA PRO A 124 1.99 -6.78 -7.19
C PRO A 124 0.47 -6.86 -7.34
#